data_AF-A0A0C2DQN9-F1
#
_entry.id   AF-A0A0C2DQN9-F1
#
_cell.length_a   1.000
_cell.length_b   1.000
_cell.length_c   1.000
_cell.angle_alpha   90.00
_cell.angle_beta   90.00
_cell.angle_gamma   90.00
#
_symmetry.space_group_name_H-M   'P 1'
#
loop_
_entity.id
_entity.type
_entity.pdbx_description
1 polymer ?
#
loop_
_entity_poly.entity_id
_entity_poly.type
_entity_poly.pdbx_seq_one_letter_code
_entity_poly.pdbx_strand_id
1 'polypeptide(L)'
;MGFIYYEKGGRISGQPDSVMHTVTALLVVGSLALVQGTAYKCSNRENTDQLRDLYLNFHNDARRRVAQGKEPNKVGTLNPAKNMYKLSWNCDMEKKAQDHIRSCSSSLGSFGSYGQNIMR
;
A
#
# COMPACT_ATOMS: atom_id res chain seq x y z
N MET A 1 -3.76 -8.74 11.05
CA MET A 1 -2.96 -7.52 11.34
C MET A 1 -2.09 -7.24 10.15
N GLY A 2 -2.13 -6.02 9.60
CA GLY A 2 -1.39 -5.67 8.40
C GLY A 2 -0.10 -4.98 8.72
N PHE A 3 1.00 -5.67 8.45
CA PHE A 3 2.27 -5.00 8.34
C PHE A 3 2.49 -4.57 6.92
N ILE A 4 3.17 -3.45 6.82
CA ILE A 4 3.33 -2.76 5.58
C ILE A 4 4.81 -2.66 5.29
N TYR A 5 5.23 -3.35 4.23
CA TYR A 5 6.62 -3.40 3.84
C TYR A 5 6.77 -3.21 2.35
N TYR A 6 7.75 -2.39 2.00
CA TYR A 6 7.88 -1.87 0.67
C TYR A 6 9.31 -1.80 0.22
N GLU A 7 9.50 -2.11 -1.04
CA GLU A 7 10.70 -1.70 -1.77
C GLU A 7 10.48 -0.38 -2.50
N LYS A 8 11.59 0.28 -2.79
CA LYS A 8 11.63 1.53 -3.53
C LYS A 8 11.36 1.27 -5.01
N GLY A 9 10.17 1.59 -5.48
CA GLY A 9 9.80 1.63 -6.91
C GLY A 9 10.19 2.96 -7.59
N GLY A 10 9.56 3.28 -8.72
CA GLY A 10 9.77 4.53 -9.47
C GLY A 10 9.23 5.80 -8.77
N ARG A 11 9.44 6.99 -9.35
CA ARG A 11 8.92 8.26 -8.78
C ARG A 11 7.39 8.30 -8.83
N ILE A 12 6.74 8.65 -7.73
CA ILE A 12 5.26 8.61 -7.61
C ILE A 12 4.56 9.81 -8.26
N SER A 13 5.29 10.89 -8.53
CA SER A 13 4.74 12.17 -9.02
C SER A 13 4.15 12.11 -10.44
N GLY A 14 4.43 11.06 -11.21
CA GLY A 14 3.96 10.90 -12.59
C GLY A 14 2.90 9.82 -12.78
N GLN A 15 2.45 9.13 -11.74
CA GLN A 15 1.45 8.07 -11.88
C GLN A 15 0.02 8.65 -11.75
N PRO A 16 -0.95 8.19 -12.55
CA PRO A 16 -2.35 8.51 -12.32
C PRO A 16 -2.81 7.95 -10.97
N ASP A 17 -3.86 8.56 -10.41
CA ASP A 17 -4.51 8.08 -9.19
C ASP A 17 -4.97 6.63 -9.41
N SER A 18 -4.74 5.74 -8.44
CA SER A 18 -5.21 4.35 -8.51
C SER A 18 -6.73 4.23 -8.39
N VAL A 19 -7.45 5.35 -8.39
CA VAL A 19 -8.91 5.41 -8.38
C VAL A 19 -9.38 5.96 -9.72
N MET A 20 -9.28 5.12 -10.75
CA MET A 20 -10.19 5.22 -11.88
C MET A 20 -11.26 4.13 -11.71
N HIS A 21 -12.14 4.30 -10.72
CA HIS A 21 -13.52 3.91 -10.96
C HIS A 21 -14.04 4.91 -11.98
N THR A 22 -13.92 4.56 -13.27
CA THR A 22 -14.49 5.30 -14.38
C THR A 22 -15.98 5.54 -14.05
N VAL A 23 -16.34 6.75 -13.66
CA VAL A 23 -17.74 7.19 -13.64
C VAL A 23 -18.13 7.46 -15.09
N THR A 24 -18.33 6.38 -15.85
CA THR A 24 -18.99 6.43 -17.14
C THR A 24 -20.49 6.34 -16.90
N ALA A 25 -21.16 7.48 -17.02
CA ALA A 25 -22.60 7.60 -16.99
C ALA A 25 -23.22 6.82 -18.18
N LEU A 26 -24.15 5.93 -17.85
CA LEU A 26 -25.16 5.24 -18.68
C LEU A 26 -24.69 4.41 -19.89
N LEU A 27 -24.73 3.07 -19.76
CA LEU A 27 -25.70 2.17 -20.42
C LEU A 27 -25.41 0.73 -19.97
N VAL A 28 -26.45 0.00 -19.57
CA VAL A 28 -26.38 -1.35 -19.00
C VAL A 28 -25.82 -2.35 -20.03
N VAL A 29 -24.56 -2.73 -19.86
CA VAL A 29 -24.04 -4.04 -20.29
C VAL A 29 -23.18 -4.54 -19.14
N GLY A 30 -23.62 -5.63 -18.51
CA GLY A 30 -22.91 -6.26 -17.41
C GLY A 30 -21.50 -6.66 -17.84
N SER A 31 -20.53 -5.84 -17.46
CA SER A 31 -19.12 -6.21 -17.48
C SER A 31 -18.80 -6.65 -16.07
N LEU A 32 -18.54 -7.94 -15.88
CA LEU A 32 -17.68 -8.38 -14.77
C LEU A 32 -16.34 -7.68 -15.01
N ALA A 33 -16.14 -6.52 -14.38
CA ALA A 33 -14.81 -6.00 -14.18
C ALA A 33 -14.09 -7.04 -13.33
N LEU A 34 -13.34 -7.91 -13.99
CA LEU A 34 -12.34 -8.72 -13.31
C LEU A 34 -11.41 -7.70 -12.68
N VAL A 35 -11.55 -7.50 -11.37
CA VAL A 35 -10.55 -6.83 -10.56
C VAL A 35 -9.30 -7.70 -10.71
N GLN A 36 -8.46 -7.35 -11.68
CA GLN A 36 -7.16 -7.98 -11.86
C GLN A 36 -6.28 -7.49 -10.72
N GLY A 37 -6.46 -8.10 -9.54
CA GLY A 37 -5.49 -8.02 -8.48
C GLY A 37 -4.17 -8.53 -9.05
N THR A 38 -3.12 -7.72 -8.98
CA THR A 38 -1.80 -8.17 -9.41
C THR A 38 -1.43 -9.35 -8.53
N ALA A 39 -1.29 -10.54 -9.11
CA ALA A 39 -0.94 -11.71 -8.30
C ALA A 39 0.46 -11.48 -7.72
N TYR A 40 0.56 -11.30 -6.40
CA TYR A 40 1.80 -10.89 -5.73
C TYR A 40 2.87 -11.99 -5.71
N LYS A 41 2.59 -13.17 -6.30
CA LYS A 41 3.46 -14.36 -6.36
C LYS A 41 4.07 -14.76 -5.01
N CYS A 42 3.47 -14.33 -3.90
CA CYS A 42 3.92 -14.70 -2.56
C CYS A 42 3.45 -16.12 -2.22
N SER A 43 4.34 -16.94 -1.68
CA SER A 43 4.01 -18.30 -1.22
C SER A 43 3.14 -18.30 0.05
N ASN A 44 3.09 -17.18 0.77
CA ASN A 44 2.30 -17.04 1.99
C ASN A 44 0.80 -17.00 1.67
N ARG A 45 0.06 -18.00 2.17
CA ARG A 45 -1.39 -18.10 1.99
C ARG A 45 -2.20 -17.41 3.08
N GLU A 46 -1.56 -16.92 4.15
CA GLU A 46 -2.25 -16.24 5.25
C GLU A 46 -2.74 -14.84 4.85
N ASN A 47 -2.19 -14.25 3.78
CA ASN A 47 -2.67 -12.99 3.20
C ASN A 47 -3.22 -13.21 1.80
N THR A 48 -4.36 -12.57 1.51
CA THR A 48 -4.97 -12.54 0.18
C THR A 48 -4.38 -11.41 -0.66
N ASP A 49 -4.39 -11.54 -1.99
CA ASP A 49 -3.92 -10.47 -2.88
C ASP A 49 -4.75 -9.18 -2.72
N GLN A 50 -6.05 -9.30 -2.42
CA GLN A 50 -6.90 -8.15 -2.09
C GLN A 50 -6.42 -7.40 -0.85
N LEU A 51 -5.94 -8.12 0.18
CA LEU A 51 -5.40 -7.49 1.38
C LEU A 51 -4.05 -6.81 1.09
N ARG A 52 -3.21 -7.43 0.26
CA ARG A 52 -1.95 -6.82 -0.21
C ARG A 52 -2.21 -5.54 -0.99
N ASP A 53 -3.18 -5.56 -1.92
CA ASP A 53 -3.63 -4.40 -2.68
C ASP A 53 -4.12 -3.29 -1.75
N LEU A 54 -4.96 -3.61 -0.77
CA LEU A 54 -5.49 -2.64 0.19
C LEU A 54 -4.35 -1.89 0.89
N TYR A 55 -3.38 -2.62 1.47
CA TYR A 55 -2.26 -1.98 2.17
C TYR A 55 -1.35 -1.20 1.22
N LEU A 56 -0.98 -1.78 0.08
CA LEU A 56 -0.09 -1.15 -0.91
C LEU A 56 -0.70 0.13 -1.49
N ASN A 57 -1.99 0.10 -1.84
CA ASN A 57 -2.69 1.25 -2.41
C ASN A 57 -2.87 2.35 -1.37
N PHE A 58 -3.28 2.01 -0.15
CA PHE A 58 -3.42 2.98 0.93
C PHE A 58 -2.16 3.85 1.13
N HIS A 59 -0.98 3.21 1.20
CA HIS A 59 0.27 3.96 1.39
C HIS A 59 0.71 4.71 0.15
N ASN A 60 0.56 4.12 -1.04
CA ASN A 60 0.93 4.79 -2.27
C ASN A 60 0.06 6.02 -2.53
N ASP A 61 -1.24 5.96 -2.21
CA ASP A 61 -2.13 7.10 -2.34
C ASP A 61 -1.79 8.19 -1.34
N ALA A 62 -1.49 7.85 -0.08
CA ALA A 62 -1.00 8.83 0.90
C ALA A 62 0.32 9.47 0.47
N ARG A 63 1.31 8.68 0.04
CA ARG A 63 2.60 9.19 -0.46
C ARG A 63 2.44 10.11 -1.66
N ARG A 64 1.49 9.82 -2.54
CA ARG A 64 1.17 10.65 -3.71
C ARG A 64 0.57 11.99 -3.28
N ARG A 65 -0.40 12.00 -2.37
CA ARG A 65 -0.99 13.24 -1.84
C ARG A 65 0.06 14.11 -1.15
N VAL A 66 0.98 13.51 -0.39
CA VAL A 66 2.15 14.22 0.17
C VAL A 66 3.06 14.76 -0.93
N ALA A 67 3.40 13.94 -1.93
CA ALA A 67 4.27 14.36 -3.04
C ALA A 67 3.70 15.57 -3.81
N GLN A 68 2.37 15.63 -3.95
CA GLN A 68 1.64 16.73 -4.59
C GLN A 68 1.37 17.94 -3.67
N GLY A 69 1.71 17.86 -2.38
CA GLY A 69 1.42 18.92 -1.41
C GLY A 69 -0.06 19.07 -1.05
N LYS A 70 -0.84 18.00 -1.21
CA LYS A 70 -2.30 17.97 -0.98
C LYS A 70 -2.70 17.28 0.33
N GLU A 71 -1.77 16.63 1.02
CA GLU A 71 -2.07 15.95 2.28
C GLU A 71 -2.33 16.99 3.39
N PRO A 72 -3.50 16.97 4.05
CA PRO A 72 -3.79 17.90 5.14
C PRO A 72 -2.83 17.74 6.33
N ASN A 73 -2.57 18.84 7.02
CA ASN A 73 -1.84 18.86 8.29
C ASN A 73 -2.64 19.68 9.32
N LYS A 74 -2.18 19.72 10.59
CA LYS A 74 -2.80 20.55 11.64
C LYS A 74 -2.96 22.01 11.22
N VAL A 75 -2.03 22.52 10.42
CA VAL A 75 -2.10 23.83 9.78
C VAL A 75 -1.74 23.67 8.30
N GLY A 76 -2.69 23.95 7.40
CA GLY A 76 -2.50 23.85 5.96
C GLY A 76 -2.28 22.42 5.45
N THR A 77 -1.38 22.26 4.48
CA THR A 77 -0.99 20.96 3.92
C THR A 77 0.48 20.65 4.17
N LEU A 78 0.86 19.39 4.06
CA LEU A 78 2.26 18.98 4.05
C LEU A 78 2.96 19.50 2.79
N ASN A 79 4.23 19.90 2.93
CA ASN A 79 5.04 20.37 1.81
C ASN A 79 5.21 19.29 0.73
N PRO A 80 5.21 19.65 -0.57
CA PRO A 80 5.40 18.69 -1.66
C PRO A 80 6.78 18.05 -1.62
N ALA A 81 6.86 16.78 -2.04
CA ALA A 81 8.08 15.98 -2.00
C ALA A 81 8.56 15.59 -3.40
N LYS A 82 9.76 16.06 -3.79
CA LYS A 82 10.34 15.82 -5.14
C LYS A 82 10.85 14.40 -5.37
N ASN A 83 11.26 13.70 -4.31
CA ASN A 83 11.87 12.37 -4.37
C ASN A 83 11.03 11.32 -3.61
N MET A 84 9.71 11.40 -3.75
CA MET A 84 8.81 10.40 -3.18
C MET A 84 8.67 9.21 -4.15
N TYR A 85 9.06 8.03 -3.69
CA TYR A 85 9.04 6.81 -4.50
C TYR A 85 7.75 6.02 -4.28
N LYS A 86 7.22 5.43 -5.34
CA LYS A 86 6.17 4.42 -5.23
C LYS A 86 6.73 3.20 -4.53
N LEU A 87 5.87 2.56 -3.78
CA LEU A 87 6.18 1.36 -3.04
C LEU A 87 5.77 0.13 -3.85
N SER A 88 6.54 -0.94 -3.75
CA SER A 88 6.20 -2.27 -4.25
C SER A 88 6.14 -3.28 -3.11
N TRP A 89 5.24 -4.26 -3.22
CA TRP A 89 5.12 -5.32 -2.23
C TRP A 89 6.33 -6.27 -2.29
N ASN A 90 6.84 -6.69 -1.12
CA ASN A 90 7.91 -7.67 -1.01
C ASN A 90 7.44 -8.84 -0.12
N CYS A 91 7.45 -10.06 -0.69
CA CYS A 91 6.96 -11.27 -0.02
C CYS A 91 7.82 -11.71 1.17
N ASP A 92 9.13 -11.47 1.17
CA ASP A 92 10.01 -11.82 2.30
C ASP A 92 9.71 -10.94 3.51
N MET A 93 9.43 -9.66 3.26
CA MET A 93 9.04 -8.74 4.32
C MET A 93 7.64 -9.05 4.85
N GLU A 94 6.69 -9.41 3.99
CA GLU A 94 5.38 -9.95 4.40
C GLU A 94 5.55 -11.17 5.32
N LYS A 95 6.42 -12.11 4.96
CA LYS A 95 6.67 -13.31 5.77
C LYS A 95 7.21 -12.95 7.14
N LYS A 96 8.22 -12.07 7.23
CA LYS A 96 8.77 -11.61 8.52
C LYS A 96 7.70 -10.98 9.40
N ALA A 97 6.82 -10.21 8.78
CA ALA A 97 5.69 -9.61 9.43
C ALA A 97 4.75 -10.64 10.05
N GLN A 98 4.34 -11.59 9.20
CA GLN A 98 3.43 -12.65 9.57
C GLN A 98 4.00 -13.48 10.71
N ASP A 99 5.28 -13.84 10.62
CA ASP A 99 5.99 -14.57 11.67
C ASP A 99 5.96 -13.81 13.02
N HIS A 100 6.06 -12.48 13.01
CA HIS A 100 6.03 -11.65 14.23
C HIS A 100 4.64 -11.63 14.89
N ILE A 101 3.56 -11.44 14.13
CA ILE A 101 2.19 -11.44 14.69
C ILE A 101 1.63 -12.80 15.05
N ARG A 102 2.21 -13.91 14.59
CA ARG A 102 1.72 -15.25 14.96
C ARG A 102 1.65 -15.45 16.48
N SER A 103 2.55 -14.80 17.22
CA SER A 103 2.57 -14.81 18.68
C SER A 103 1.55 -13.87 19.33
N CYS A 104 0.82 -13.08 18.53
CA CYS A 104 -0.01 -11.96 18.98
C CYS A 104 0.74 -10.95 19.87
N SER A 105 2.07 -10.88 19.75
CA SER A 105 2.87 -9.93 20.52
C SER A 105 2.51 -8.50 20.15
N SER A 106 2.35 -7.66 21.17
CA SER A 106 2.15 -6.23 21.00
C SER A 106 3.47 -5.45 20.98
N SER A 107 4.62 -6.11 21.10
CA SER A 107 5.93 -5.46 21.09
C SER A 107 6.44 -5.21 19.67
N LEU A 108 7.23 -4.14 19.52
CA LEU A 108 8.02 -3.90 18.32
C LEU A 108 9.15 -4.94 18.28
N GLY A 109 9.20 -5.76 17.23
CA GLY A 109 10.22 -6.80 17.06
C GLY A 109 11.51 -6.27 16.46
N SER A 110 12.55 -7.10 16.39
CA SER A 110 13.74 -6.79 15.59
C SER A 110 13.50 -7.19 14.14
N PHE A 111 13.44 -6.20 13.24
CA PHE A 111 13.26 -6.40 11.79
C PHE A 111 14.54 -6.10 10.99
N GLY A 112 15.70 -6.09 11.65
CA GLY A 112 16.97 -5.69 11.05
C GLY A 112 16.93 -4.21 10.64
N SER A 113 17.26 -3.92 9.39
CA SER A 113 17.24 -2.55 8.84
C SER A 113 15.85 -2.07 8.40
N TYR A 114 14.79 -2.86 8.59
CA TYR A 114 13.45 -2.50 8.16
C TYR A 114 12.67 -1.78 9.27
N GLY A 115 11.99 -0.69 8.90
CA GLY A 115 11.04 0.00 9.79
C GLY A 115 9.72 -0.76 9.91
N GLN A 116 8.98 -0.58 11.01
CA GLN A 116 7.75 -1.31 11.31
C GLN A 116 6.66 -0.39 11.86
N ASN A 117 5.40 -0.70 11.55
CA ASN A 117 4.21 -0.08 12.14
C ASN A 117 3.32 -1.18 12.74
N ILE A 118 2.78 -0.96 13.94
CA ILE A 118 1.85 -1.87 14.61
C ILE A 118 0.60 -1.07 15.00
N MET A 119 -0.58 -1.61 14.71
CA MET A 119 -1.85 -1.09 15.22
C MET A 119 -2.35 -2.01 16.35
N ARG A 120 -2.80 -1.39 17.44
CA ARG A 120 -3.41 -2.05 18.61
C ARG A 120 -4.91 -1.76 18.63
#